data_AF-A0A2C0ZDF9-F1
#
_entry.id   AF-A0A2C0ZDF9-F1
#
_cell.length_a   1.000
_cell.length_b   1.000
_cell.length_c   1.000
_cell.angle_alpha   90.00
_cell.angle_beta   90.00
_cell.angle_gamma   90.00
#
_symmetry.space_group_name_H-M   'P 1'
#
loop_
_entity.id
_entity.type
_entity.pdbx_description
1 polymer ?
#
loop_
_entity_poly.entity_id
_entity_poly.type
_entity_poly.pdbx_seq_one_letter_code
_entity_poly.pdbx_strand_id
1 'polypeptide(L)'
;MWVVFSFFNPANINEFDVNSITYTFVMLFLPACLMIYSSLTSKKRFMLFAFIWSIPFSFYFALTPGIFAIFGITSICYYASYIFIRTEKNY
;
A
#
# COMPACT_ATOMS: atom_id res chain seq x y z
N MET A 1 7.32 -6.60 1.84
CA MET A 1 6.76 -7.40 0.74
C MET A 1 7.06 -6.83 -0.64
N TRP A 2 6.94 -5.52 -0.86
CA TRP A 2 7.21 -4.88 -2.17
C TRP A 2 8.59 -5.21 -2.79
N VAL A 3 9.67 -5.24 -2.01
CA VAL A 3 11.03 -5.59 -2.48
C VAL A 3 11.06 -7.00 -3.09
N VAL A 4 10.43 -7.98 -2.46
CA VAL A 4 10.42 -9.37 -2.96
C VAL A 4 9.69 -9.44 -4.30
N PHE A 5 8.55 -8.76 -4.46
CA PHE A 5 7.83 -8.77 -5.74
C PHE A 5 8.48 -7.94 -6.84
N SER A 6 9.23 -6.90 -6.49
CA SER A 6 9.89 -6.08 -7.52
C SER A 6 11.13 -6.77 -8.09
N PHE A 7 11.87 -7.52 -7.25
CA PHE A 7 13.16 -8.10 -7.63
C PHE A 7 13.15 -9.63 -7.83
N PHE A 8 12.21 -10.36 -7.22
CA PHE A 8 12.12 -11.84 -7.31
C PHE A 8 10.87 -12.33 -8.06
N ASN A 9 10.28 -11.49 -8.92
CA ASN A 9 9.13 -11.90 -9.74
C ASN A 9 9.57 -12.73 -10.95
N PRO A 10 9.17 -14.02 -11.05
CA PRO A 10 9.48 -14.87 -12.19
C PRO A 10 8.76 -14.47 -13.49
N ALA A 11 7.97 -13.39 -13.50
CA ALA A 11 7.47 -12.80 -14.74
C ALA A 11 8.45 -11.79 -15.39
N ASN A 12 9.48 -11.32 -14.67
CA ASN A 12 10.45 -10.32 -15.14
C ASN A 12 11.77 -10.93 -15.66
N ILE A 13 11.78 -12.22 -16.01
CA ILE A 13 13.00 -12.96 -16.38
C ILE A 13 13.62 -12.42 -17.68
N ASN A 14 12.83 -11.76 -18.54
CA ASN A 14 13.29 -11.30 -19.86
C ASN A 14 13.43 -9.76 -20.00
N GLU A 15 12.71 -8.95 -19.21
CA GLU A 15 12.82 -7.49 -19.27
C GLU A 15 12.64 -6.86 -17.88
N PHE A 16 13.69 -6.20 -17.37
CA PHE A 16 13.60 -5.37 -16.18
C PHE A 16 12.93 -4.05 -16.54
N ASP A 17 11.60 -4.00 -16.44
CA ASP A 17 10.85 -2.76 -16.68
C ASP A 17 10.96 -1.82 -15.47
N VAL A 18 12.00 -1.00 -15.50
CA VAL A 18 12.27 0.08 -14.53
C VAL A 18 11.10 1.03 -14.35
N ASN A 19 10.24 1.21 -15.36
CA ASN A 19 9.06 2.07 -15.24
C ASN A 19 8.05 1.43 -14.30
N SER A 20 7.76 0.14 -14.49
CA SER A 20 6.80 -0.62 -13.67
C SER A 20 7.22 -0.67 -12.18
N ILE A 21 8.52 -0.84 -11.92
CA ILE A 21 9.07 -0.77 -10.55
C ILE A 21 8.90 0.64 -9.97
N THR A 22 9.20 1.68 -10.75
CA THR A 22 9.05 3.07 -10.29
C THR A 22 7.59 3.41 -9.99
N TYR A 23 6.66 3.01 -10.84
CA TYR A 23 5.23 3.23 -10.63
C TYR A 23 4.72 2.52 -9.37
N THR A 24 5.07 1.25 -9.18
CA THR A 24 4.65 0.50 -7.98
C THR A 24 5.35 1.02 -6.72
N PHE A 25 6.58 1.53 -6.80
CA PHE A 25 7.24 2.20 -5.68
C PHE A 25 6.45 3.42 -5.21
N VAL A 26 6.09 4.32 -6.14
CA VAL A 26 5.37 5.55 -5.82
C VAL A 26 3.92 5.27 -5.38
N MET A 27 3.26 4.29 -5.99
CA MET A 27 1.84 4.00 -5.73
C MET A 27 1.59 3.05 -4.55
N LEU A 28 2.54 2.18 -4.19
CA LEU A 28 2.36 1.19 -3.11
C LEU A 28 3.36 1.39 -1.96
N PHE A 29 4.64 1.54 -2.26
CA PHE A 29 5.67 1.61 -1.22
C PHE A 29 5.64 2.96 -0.49
N LEU A 30 5.57 4.05 -1.23
CA LEU A 30 5.53 5.40 -0.68
C LEU A 30 4.33 5.65 0.25
N PRO A 31 3.07 5.34 -0.13
CA PRO A 31 1.93 5.46 0.78
C PRO A 31 2.03 4.51 1.98
N ALA A 32 2.65 3.33 1.85
CA ALA A 32 2.90 2.44 2.98
C ALA A 32 3.86 3.07 4.02
N CYS A 33 4.96 3.68 3.58
CA CYS A 33 5.85 4.42 4.45
C CYS A 33 5.13 5.61 5.12
N LEU A 34 4.31 6.33 4.34
CA LEU A 34 3.51 7.44 4.85
C LEU A 34 2.52 6.99 5.92
N MET A 35 1.90 5.82 5.74
CA MET A 35 1.07 5.20 6.77
C MET A 35 1.88 4.95 8.03
N ILE A 36 2.99 4.23 7.95
CA ILE A 36 3.76 3.82 9.14
C ILE A 36 4.17 5.07 9.93
N TYR A 37 4.64 6.11 9.22
CA TYR A 37 4.94 7.41 9.81
C TYR A 37 3.71 8.07 10.47
N SER A 38 2.56 8.03 9.80
CA SER A 38 1.31 8.60 10.33
C SER A 38 0.79 7.86 11.57
N SER A 39 1.00 6.54 11.63
CA SER A 39 0.66 5.69 12.77
C SER A 39 1.52 6.06 13.98
N LEU A 40 2.83 6.23 13.79
CA LEU A 40 3.76 6.66 14.84
C LEU A 40 3.48 8.08 15.34
N THR A 41 2.96 8.96 14.48
CA THR A 41 2.68 10.37 14.85
C THR A 41 1.21 10.60 15.25
N SER A 42 0.37 9.56 15.27
CA SER A 42 -1.09 9.61 15.50
C SER A 42 -1.84 10.66 14.66
N LYS A 43 -1.28 11.05 13.50
CA LYS A 43 -1.87 12.08 12.64
C LYS A 43 -2.82 11.47 11.63
N LYS A 44 -4.08 11.32 12.07
CA LYS A 44 -5.23 10.80 11.30
C LYS A 44 -5.34 11.29 9.85
N ARG A 45 -4.97 12.55 9.57
CA ARG A 45 -5.02 13.13 8.21
C ARG A 45 -4.07 12.45 7.23
N PHE A 46 -2.82 12.18 7.64
CA PHE A 46 -1.83 11.54 6.76
C PHE A 46 -2.18 10.10 6.43
N MET A 47 -2.86 9.42 7.35
CA MET A 47 -3.34 8.07 7.19
C MET A 47 -4.45 7.97 6.12
N LEU A 48 -5.37 8.94 6.09
CA LEU A 48 -6.37 9.07 5.02
C LEU A 48 -5.74 9.40 3.67
N PHE A 49 -4.75 10.30 3.64
CA PHE A 49 -4.02 10.60 2.40
C PHE A 49 -3.32 9.35 1.85
N ALA A 50 -2.63 8.58 2.70
CA ALA A 50 -2.00 7.33 2.31
C ALA A 50 -3.01 6.30 1.77
N PHE A 51 -4.19 6.19 2.40
CA PHE A 51 -5.25 5.30 1.95
C PHE A 51 -5.82 5.73 0.59
N ILE A 52 -6.24 7.00 0.45
CA ILE A 52 -6.80 7.53 -0.80
C ILE A 52 -5.80 7.40 -1.95
N TRP A 53 -4.52 7.66 -1.68
CA TRP A 53 -3.45 7.47 -2.67
C TRP A 53 -3.32 6.01 -3.12
N SER A 54 -3.40 5.07 -2.17
CA SER A 54 -3.25 3.64 -2.47
C SER A 54 -4.50 2.98 -3.09
N ILE A 55 -5.71 3.55 -2.92
CA ILE A 55 -6.99 2.95 -3.37
C ILE A 55 -6.98 2.51 -4.83
N PRO A 56 -6.72 3.38 -5.83
CA PRO A 56 -6.89 3.01 -7.24
C PRO A 56 -5.97 1.86 -7.64
N PHE A 57 -4.75 1.85 -7.12
CA PHE A 57 -3.76 0.81 -7.40
C PHE A 57 -4.05 -0.49 -6.64
N SER A 58 -4.43 -0.41 -5.36
CA SER A 58 -4.85 -1.56 -4.58
C SER A 58 -6.10 -2.23 -5.16
N PHE A 59 -7.03 -1.45 -5.71
CA PHE A 59 -8.22 -1.98 -6.38
C PHE A 59 -7.86 -2.69 -7.69
N TYR A 60 -6.99 -2.08 -8.51
CA TYR A 60 -6.46 -2.72 -9.72
C TYR A 60 -5.78 -4.07 -9.40
N PHE A 61 -4.94 -4.09 -8.37
CA PHE A 61 -4.26 -5.32 -7.95
C PHE A 61 -5.18 -6.35 -7.28
N ALA A 62 -6.28 -5.93 -6.65
CA ALA A 62 -7.30 -6.85 -6.12
C ALA A 62 -8.08 -7.56 -7.23
N LEU A 63 -8.27 -6.91 -8.38
CA LEU A 63 -8.89 -7.49 -9.57
C LEU A 63 -7.92 -8.38 -10.37
N THR A 64 -6.62 -8.28 -10.10
CA THR A 64 -5.60 -9.09 -10.78
C THR A 64 -5.38 -10.39 -10.00
N PRO A 65 -5.57 -11.57 -10.60
CA PRO A 65 -5.37 -12.84 -9.90
C PRO A 65 -3.91 -13.01 -9.47
N GLY A 66 -3.70 -13.36 -8.19
CA GLY A 66 -2.40 -13.78 -7.69
C GLY A 66 -1.94 -13.04 -6.44
N ILE A 67 -0.63 -13.08 -6.23
CA ILE A 67 0.04 -12.57 -5.02
C ILE A 67 0.00 -11.03 -4.92
N PHE A 68 -0.59 -10.33 -5.89
CA PHE A 68 -0.79 -8.89 -5.81
C PHE A 68 -2.11 -8.52 -5.12
N ALA A 69 -3.07 -9.45 -5.00
CA ALA A 69 -4.34 -9.21 -4.31
C ALA A 69 -4.16 -8.89 -2.81
N ILE A 70 -3.07 -9.36 -2.20
CA ILE A 70 -2.70 -9.00 -0.82
C ILE A 70 -2.41 -7.51 -0.64
N PHE A 71 -2.09 -6.75 -1.70
CA PHE A 71 -2.01 -5.28 -1.61
C PHE A 71 -3.37 -4.62 -1.39
N GLY A 72 -4.45 -5.28 -1.84
CA GLY A 72 -5.82 -4.92 -1.47
C GLY A 72 -6.07 -5.15 0.03
N ILE A 73 -5.63 -6.29 0.56
CA ILE A 73 -5.74 -6.61 1.99
C ILE A 73 -4.96 -5.60 2.84
N THR A 74 -3.76 -5.19 2.43
CA THR A 74 -3.01 -4.16 3.17
C THR A 74 -3.74 -2.82 3.18
N SER A 75 -4.42 -2.45 2.10
CA SER A 75 -5.25 -1.23 2.06
C SER A 75 -6.45 -1.31 3.01
N ILE A 76 -7.06 -2.50 3.18
CA ILE A 76 -8.11 -2.71 4.18
C ILE A 76 -7.55 -2.56 5.60
N CYS A 77 -6.36 -3.10 5.87
CA CYS A 77 -5.67 -2.88 7.15
C CYS A 77 -5.41 -1.38 7.39
N TYR A 78 -5.12 -0.61 6.35
CA TYR A 78 -4.90 0.82 6.48
C TYR A 78 -6.14 1.56 6.98
N TYR A 79 -7.29 1.22 6.41
CA TYR A 79 -8.58 1.73 6.84
C TYR A 79 -8.95 1.27 8.25
N ALA A 80 -8.68 0.00 8.59
CA ALA A 80 -8.93 -0.54 9.92
C ALA A 80 -8.12 0.19 11.00
N SER A 81 -6.82 0.43 10.76
CA SER A 81 -5.98 1.18 11.70
C SER A 81 -6.43 2.65 11.85
N TYR A 82 -6.92 3.27 10.78
CA TYR A 82 -7.55 4.60 10.86
C TYR A 82 -8.80 4.59 11.76
N ILE A 83 -9.68 3.59 11.63
CA ILE A 83 -10.84 3.43 12.51
C ILE A 83 -10.38 3.25 13.97
N PHE A 84 -9.40 2.40 14.22
CA PHE A 84 -8.92 2.11 15.58
C PHE A 84 -8.42 3.37 16.31
N ILE A 85 -7.56 4.16 15.66
CA ILE A 85 -7.07 5.45 16.18
C ILE A 85 -8.21 6.49 16.28
N ARG A 86 -9.27 6.37 15.46
CA ARG A 86 -10.45 7.23 15.57
C ARG A 86 -11.27 6.90 16.82
N THR A 87 -11.45 5.62 17.14
CA THR A 87 -12.23 5.16 18.30
C THR A 87 -11.53 5.42 19.62
N GLU A 88 -10.21 5.25 19.70
CA GLU A 88 -9.43 5.52 20.92
C GLU A 88 -9.59 6.97 21.40
N LYS A 89 -9.66 7.94 20.48
CA LYS A 89 -9.76 9.37 20.82
C LYS A 89 -11.17 9.81 21.28
N ASN A 90 -12.14 8.91 21.32
CA ASN A 90 -13.53 9.18 21.73
C ASN A 90 -13.88 8.62 23.12
N TYR A 91 -12.92 8.00 23.82
CA TYR A 91 -12.98 7.69 25.25
C TYR A 91 -12.04 8.62 26.01
#